data_AF-A0A965NUS8-F1
#
_entry.id   AF-A0A965NUS8-F1
#
_cell.length_a   1.000
_cell.length_b   1.000
_cell.length_c   1.000
_cell.angle_alpha   90.00
_cell.angle_beta   90.00
_cell.angle_gamma   90.00
#
_symmetry.space_group_name_H-M   'P 1'
#
loop_
_entity.id
_entity.type
_entity.pdbx_description
1 polymer ?
#
loop_
_entity_poly.entity_id
_entity_poly.type
_entity_poly.pdbx_seq_one_letter_code
_entity_poly.pdbx_strand_id
1 'polypeptide(L)'
;MQTEDSVSKRQNAEAVYTRKVARWNLPNAQANIWFIGGLGSTTGNTFGGSKAMASPGLQVDYETTRFYSMASARVYAAQGATSNITTARLGASFYEVDYDQPQPWLVIEARRMTFVSNQYEFTPMLRVIHNRYFVEAGANLSGQLRFNFMYNY
;
A
#
# COMPACT_ATOMS: atom_id res chain seq x y z
N MET A 1 -26.60 -0.65 28.69
CA MET A 1 -25.96 -1.64 27.79
C MET A 1 -25.20 -0.84 26.72
N GLN A 2 -24.00 -0.40 27.06
CA GLN A 2 -23.03 0.19 26.13
C GLN A 2 -21.88 -0.80 26.09
N THR A 3 -21.78 -1.55 25.01
CA THR A 3 -20.63 -2.43 24.77
C THR A 3 -19.47 -1.50 24.47
N GLU A 4 -18.56 -1.35 25.42
CA GLU A 4 -17.26 -0.71 25.20
C GLU A 4 -16.51 -1.53 24.15
N ASP A 5 -16.65 -1.13 22.88
CA ASP A 5 -15.80 -1.60 21.80
C ASP A 5 -14.37 -1.13 22.11
N SER A 6 -13.65 -2.00 22.81
CA SER A 6 -12.23 -1.90 23.11
C SER A 6 -11.45 -2.03 21.80
N VAL A 7 -11.46 -0.96 21.00
CA VAL A 7 -10.68 -0.86 19.76
C VAL A 7 -9.20 -1.03 20.13
N SER A 8 -8.66 -2.21 19.84
CA SER A 8 -7.25 -2.55 20.05
C SER A 8 -6.37 -1.55 19.31
N LYS A 9 -5.81 -0.57 20.04
CA LYS A 9 -4.85 0.39 19.50
C LYS A 9 -3.46 -0.23 19.56
N ARG A 10 -2.82 -0.33 18.39
CA ARG A 10 -1.45 -0.81 18.22
C ARG A 10 -0.65 0.23 17.44
N GLN A 11 0.46 0.68 18.02
CA GLN A 11 1.42 1.57 17.37
C GLN A 11 2.66 0.76 17.02
N ASN A 12 3.17 0.97 15.81
CA ASN A 12 4.34 0.28 15.30
C ASN A 12 5.42 1.31 14.98
N ALA A 13 6.61 1.10 15.54
CA ALA A 13 7.82 1.82 15.17
C ALA A 13 8.79 0.83 14.55
N GLU A 14 9.19 1.04 13.30
CA GLU A 14 10.03 0.10 12.57
C GLU A 14 11.03 0.80 11.66
N ALA A 15 12.22 0.20 11.56
CA ALA A 15 13.15 0.45 10.48
C ALA A 15 12.79 -0.47 9.32
N VAL A 16 12.59 0.10 8.13
CA VAL A 16 12.19 -0.64 6.92
C VAL A 16 13.30 -0.61 5.89
N TYR A 17 13.67 -1.78 5.41
CA TYR A 17 14.61 -1.99 4.31
C TYR A 17 13.86 -2.50 3.08
N THR A 18 13.88 -1.71 2.00
CA THR A 18 13.27 -2.09 0.72
C THR A 18 14.37 -2.37 -0.30
N ARG A 19 14.34 -3.54 -0.93
CA ARG A 19 15.31 -3.96 -1.95
C ARG A 19 14.60 -4.48 -3.19
N LYS A 20 15.01 -4.00 -4.36
CA LYS A 20 14.60 -4.59 -5.64
C LYS A 20 15.25 -5.96 -5.79
N VAL A 21 14.43 -6.99 -5.93
CA VAL A 21 14.86 -8.38 -6.13
C VAL A 21 15.05 -8.66 -7.61
N ALA A 22 14.09 -8.25 -8.42
CA ALA A 22 14.12 -8.44 -9.87
C ALA A 22 13.43 -7.28 -10.60
N ARG A 23 13.87 -7.02 -11.82
CA ARG A 23 13.21 -6.16 -12.80
C ARG A 23 13.29 -6.83 -14.15
N TRP A 24 12.15 -6.91 -14.82
CA TRP A 24 12.05 -7.34 -16.21
C TRP A 24 11.54 -6.16 -17.04
N ASN A 25 12.30 -5.79 -18.06
CA ASN A 25 11.88 -4.80 -19.06
C ASN A 25 11.42 -5.58 -20.30
N LEU A 26 10.13 -5.58 -20.54
CA LEU A 26 9.48 -6.14 -21.71
C LEU A 26 9.31 -5.02 -22.76
N PRO A 27 9.07 -5.33 -24.05
CA PRO A 27 8.94 -4.32 -25.10
C PRO A 27 7.90 -3.23 -24.80
N ASN A 28 6.79 -3.60 -24.15
CA ASN A 28 5.68 -2.70 -23.82
C ASN A 28 5.29 -2.75 -22.34
N ALA A 29 6.11 -3.34 -21.47
CA ALA A 29 5.78 -3.48 -20.05
C ALA A 29 7.03 -3.55 -19.17
N GLN A 30 6.88 -3.26 -17.90
CA GLN A 30 7.89 -3.45 -16.87
C GLN A 30 7.29 -4.21 -15.70
N ALA A 31 7.98 -5.24 -15.24
CA ALA A 31 7.62 -5.98 -14.05
C ALA A 31 8.74 -5.85 -13.02
N ASN A 32 8.40 -5.56 -11.76
CA ASN A 32 9.35 -5.48 -10.66
C ASN A 32 8.91 -6.36 -9.50
N ILE A 33 9.91 -6.89 -8.78
CA ILE A 33 9.72 -7.53 -7.48
C ILE A 33 10.58 -6.81 -6.47
N TRP A 34 9.98 -6.51 -5.33
CA TRP A 34 10.60 -5.85 -4.21
C TRP A 34 10.42 -6.69 -2.96
N PHE A 35 11.52 -6.84 -2.23
CA PHE A 35 11.52 -7.32 -0.87
C PHE A 35 11.44 -6.11 0.07
N ILE A 36 10.60 -6.22 1.10
CA ILE A 36 10.41 -5.21 2.13
C ILE A 36 10.61 -5.92 3.47
N GLY A 37 11.73 -5.68 4.13
CA GLY A 37 12.01 -6.21 5.46
C GLY A 37 11.95 -5.11 6.50
N GLY A 38 11.05 -5.21 7.47
CA GLY A 38 11.03 -4.30 8.62
C GLY A 38 11.44 -4.99 9.91
N LEU A 39 12.16 -4.27 10.77
CA LEU A 39 12.45 -4.68 12.14
C LEU A 39 12.16 -3.50 13.06
N GLY A 40 11.54 -3.77 14.20
CA GLY A 40 11.19 -2.71 15.12
C GLY A 40 10.46 -3.21 16.35
N SER A 41 9.60 -2.35 16.87
CA SER A 41 8.81 -2.63 18.04
C SER A 41 7.36 -2.22 17.87
N THR A 42 6.48 -2.95 18.54
CA THR A 42 5.07 -2.64 18.63
C THR A 42 4.68 -2.37 20.08
N THR A 43 3.82 -1.37 20.29
CA THR A 43 3.19 -1.05 21.56
C THR A 43 1.68 -1.10 21.37
N GLY A 44 0.93 -1.53 22.38
CA GLY A 44 -0.54 -1.58 22.26
C GLY A 44 -1.24 -1.67 23.60
N ASN A 45 -2.53 -1.33 23.62
CA ASN A 45 -3.33 -1.33 24.85
C ASN A 45 -3.69 -2.75 25.35
N THR A 46 -3.48 -3.78 24.53
CA THR A 46 -3.81 -5.18 24.85
C THR A 46 -2.63 -5.99 25.39
N PHE A 47 -1.42 -5.40 25.46
CA PHE A 47 -0.23 -6.04 26.02
C PHE A 47 0.70 -5.01 26.67
N GLY A 48 1.24 -5.32 27.85
CA GLY A 48 2.19 -4.46 28.53
C GLY A 48 3.55 -4.40 27.82
N GLY A 49 4.09 -3.20 27.64
CA GLY A 49 5.46 -2.96 27.17
C GLY A 49 5.65 -2.92 25.65
N SER A 50 6.90 -2.67 25.24
CA SER A 50 7.33 -2.67 23.84
C SER A 50 7.76 -4.09 23.45
N LYS A 51 7.13 -4.65 22.41
CA LYS A 51 7.44 -6.00 21.92
C LYS A 51 8.20 -5.92 20.61
N ALA A 52 9.26 -6.72 20.48
CA ALA A 52 9.98 -6.85 19.22
C ALA A 52 9.03 -7.32 18.11
N MET A 53 9.17 -6.69 16.95
CA MET A 53 8.35 -6.90 15.78
C MET A 53 9.25 -7.06 14.56
N ALA A 54 8.97 -8.08 13.75
CA ALA A 54 9.53 -8.24 12.43
C ALA A 54 8.41 -8.16 11.40
N SER A 55 8.68 -7.50 10.27
CA SER A 55 7.70 -7.34 9.21
C SER A 55 8.26 -7.67 7.82
N PRO A 56 8.41 -8.95 7.46
CA PRO A 56 8.76 -9.32 6.11
C PRO A 56 7.58 -9.07 5.16
N GLY A 57 7.89 -8.62 3.96
CA GLY A 57 6.93 -8.35 2.93
C GLY A 57 7.53 -8.46 1.53
N LEU A 58 6.64 -8.68 0.58
CA LEU A 58 6.93 -8.72 -0.83
C LEU A 58 5.96 -7.80 -1.54
N GLN A 59 6.46 -7.12 -2.57
CA GLN A 59 5.66 -6.34 -3.49
C GLN A 59 6.05 -6.72 -4.90
N VAL A 60 5.04 -6.94 -5.73
CA VAL A 60 5.16 -7.12 -7.16
C VAL A 60 4.38 -6.00 -7.83
N ASP A 61 4.98 -5.40 -8.85
CA ASP A 61 4.32 -4.41 -9.69
C ASP A 61 4.55 -4.73 -11.15
N TYR A 62 3.54 -4.51 -11.96
CA TYR A 62 3.52 -4.73 -13.39
C TYR A 62 2.87 -3.52 -14.04
N GLU A 63 3.62 -2.82 -14.87
CA GLU A 63 3.18 -1.59 -15.52
C GLU A 63 3.39 -1.69 -17.03
N THR A 64 2.35 -1.34 -17.76
CA THR A 64 2.31 -1.15 -19.22
C THR A 64 2.02 0.34 -19.46
N THR A 65 2.15 0.83 -20.70
CA THR A 65 1.82 2.23 -21.07
C THR A 65 0.41 2.67 -20.67
N ARG A 66 -0.52 1.73 -20.43
CA ARG A 66 -1.93 2.02 -20.12
C ARG A 66 -2.48 1.28 -18.91
N PHE A 67 -1.73 0.33 -18.34
CA PHE A 67 -2.22 -0.54 -17.27
C PHE A 67 -1.17 -0.67 -16.18
N TYR A 68 -1.61 -0.60 -14.94
CA TYR A 68 -0.78 -0.73 -13.76
C TYR A 68 -1.42 -1.76 -12.85
N SER A 69 -0.67 -2.76 -12.43
CA SER A 69 -1.09 -3.65 -11.36
C SER A 69 0.02 -3.77 -10.33
N MET A 70 -0.38 -3.84 -9.07
CA MET A 70 0.54 -4.01 -7.97
C MET A 70 -0.11 -4.88 -6.92
N ALA A 71 0.63 -5.84 -6.40
CA ALA A 71 0.22 -6.65 -5.27
C ALA A 71 1.32 -6.63 -4.24
N SER A 72 0.97 -6.42 -2.99
CA SER A 72 1.90 -6.49 -1.87
C SER A 72 1.30 -7.28 -0.72
N ALA A 73 2.15 -8.03 -0.05
CA ALA A 73 1.81 -8.76 1.16
C ALA A 73 2.89 -8.48 2.19
N ARG A 74 2.49 -8.01 3.36
CA ARG A 74 3.39 -7.70 4.47
C ARG A 74 2.83 -8.29 5.75
N VAL A 75 3.60 -9.19 6.33
CA VAL A 75 3.30 -9.80 7.62
C VAL A 75 3.96 -8.94 8.69
N TYR A 76 3.29 -8.76 9.83
CA TYR A 76 3.79 -8.10 11.03
C TYR A 76 3.73 -9.13 12.15
N ALA A 77 4.86 -9.78 12.44
CA ALA A 77 5.01 -10.75 13.49
C ALA A 77 5.56 -10.07 14.75
N ALA A 78 4.79 -10.08 15.84
CA ALA A 78 5.28 -9.69 17.17
C ALA A 78 4.92 -10.78 18.20
N GLN A 79 5.65 -10.81 19.32
CA GLN A 79 5.42 -11.81 20.36
C GLN A 79 3.98 -11.77 20.91
N GLY A 80 3.16 -12.73 20.46
CA GLY A 80 1.75 -12.89 20.88
C GLY A 80 0.71 -12.27 19.93
N ALA A 81 1.10 -11.64 18.82
CA ALA A 81 0.15 -11.18 17.81
C ALA A 81 0.79 -11.07 16.42
N THR A 82 0.25 -11.83 15.47
CA THR A 82 0.61 -11.75 14.05
C THR A 82 -0.48 -11.03 13.28
N SER A 83 -0.09 -10.15 12.37
CA SER A 83 -1.00 -9.38 11.52
C SER A 83 -0.52 -9.46 10.09
N ASN A 84 -1.43 -9.49 9.13
CA ASN A 84 -1.09 -9.45 7.72
C ASN A 84 -1.79 -8.26 7.08
N ILE A 85 -1.07 -7.54 6.23
CA ILE A 85 -1.58 -6.52 5.35
C ILE A 85 -1.34 -6.98 3.93
N THR A 86 -2.41 -7.20 3.19
CA THR A 86 -2.34 -7.52 1.77
C THR A 86 -3.03 -6.40 1.00
N THR A 87 -2.34 -5.86 0.01
CA THR A 87 -2.83 -4.78 -0.83
C THR A 87 -2.73 -5.22 -2.28
N ALA A 88 -3.81 -5.07 -3.02
CA ALA A 88 -3.82 -5.18 -4.47
C ALA A 88 -4.26 -3.83 -5.04
N ARG A 89 -3.58 -3.35 -6.06
CA ARG A 89 -3.91 -2.13 -6.81
C ARG A 89 -4.01 -2.49 -8.28
N LEU A 90 -5.03 -1.98 -8.93
CA LEU A 90 -5.18 -2.04 -10.39
C LEU A 90 -5.46 -0.63 -10.88
N GLY A 91 -4.77 -0.22 -11.92
CA GLY A 91 -4.84 1.10 -12.51
C GLY A 91 -4.96 1.01 -14.02
N ALA A 92 -5.79 1.85 -14.62
CA ALA A 92 -5.86 2.02 -16.05
C ALA A 92 -5.81 3.50 -16.42
N SER A 93 -5.00 3.84 -17.41
CA SER A 93 -4.96 5.18 -17.99
C SER A 93 -6.16 5.37 -18.91
N PHE A 94 -6.84 6.52 -18.84
CA PHE A 94 -7.99 6.79 -19.71
C PHE A 94 -7.58 6.89 -21.19
N TYR A 95 -6.39 7.44 -21.46
CA TYR A 95 -5.85 7.61 -22.82
C TYR A 95 -4.36 7.26 -22.84
N GLU A 96 -3.86 6.88 -24.02
CA GLU A 96 -2.42 6.78 -24.26
C GLU A 96 -1.92 8.20 -24.53
N VAL A 97 -0.98 8.66 -23.72
CA VAL A 97 -0.56 10.06 -23.68
C VAL A 97 0.96 10.10 -23.66
N ASP A 98 1.53 10.96 -24.49
CA ASP A 98 2.97 11.21 -24.51
C ASP A 98 3.43 11.86 -23.20
N TYR A 99 4.74 11.84 -22.95
CA TYR A 99 5.37 12.26 -21.70
C TYR A 99 5.00 13.70 -21.25
N ASP A 100 4.68 14.57 -22.22
CA ASP A 100 4.35 15.98 -22.00
C ASP A 100 2.86 16.24 -21.72
N GLN A 101 2.00 15.21 -21.77
CA GLN A 101 0.56 15.36 -21.55
C GLN A 101 0.14 14.86 -20.16
N PRO A 102 -0.93 15.43 -19.57
CA PRO A 102 -1.46 14.93 -18.31
C PRO A 102 -2.00 13.52 -18.51
N GLN A 103 -1.53 12.59 -17.68
CA GLN A 103 -1.93 11.20 -17.70
C GLN A 103 -2.88 10.93 -16.54
N PRO A 104 -4.22 10.98 -16.75
CA PRO A 104 -5.18 10.57 -15.76
C PRO A 104 -5.30 9.04 -15.74
N TRP A 105 -5.19 8.47 -14.54
CA TRP A 105 -5.33 7.07 -14.23
C TRP A 105 -6.48 6.87 -13.25
N LEU A 106 -7.34 5.91 -13.54
CA LEU A 106 -8.27 5.37 -12.55
C LEU A 106 -7.57 4.21 -11.84
N VAL A 107 -7.37 4.33 -10.53
CA VAL A 107 -6.73 3.31 -9.69
C VAL A 107 -7.72 2.81 -8.66
N ILE A 108 -7.85 1.49 -8.54
CA ILE A 108 -8.63 0.85 -7.48
C ILE A 108 -7.66 0.09 -6.59
N GLU A 109 -7.64 0.45 -5.30
CA GLU A 109 -6.93 -0.29 -4.26
C GLU A 109 -7.92 -1.19 -3.51
N ALA A 110 -7.60 -2.47 -3.41
CA ALA A 110 -8.21 -3.41 -2.49
C ALA A 110 -7.19 -3.77 -1.39
N ARG A 111 -7.47 -3.39 -0.16
CA ARG A 111 -6.59 -3.63 0.99
C ARG A 111 -7.30 -4.50 2.02
N ARG A 112 -6.58 -5.48 2.57
CA ARG A 112 -7.05 -6.34 3.65
C ARG A 112 -6.08 -6.28 4.81
N MET A 113 -6.58 -5.98 6.00
CA MET A 113 -5.80 -5.86 7.23
C MET A 113 -6.35 -6.81 8.30
N THR A 114 -5.83 -8.04 8.34
CA THR A 114 -6.35 -9.13 9.21
C THR A 114 -6.43 -8.78 10.70
N PHE A 115 -5.69 -7.77 11.18
CA PHE A 115 -5.67 -7.36 12.58
C PHE A 115 -6.72 -6.31 12.96
N VAL A 116 -7.21 -5.51 12.01
CA VAL A 116 -8.17 -4.42 12.28
C VAL A 116 -9.57 -4.82 11.84
N SER A 117 -9.68 -5.45 10.66
CA SER A 117 -10.94 -6.01 10.15
C SER A 117 -10.63 -7.04 9.08
N ASN A 118 -11.33 -8.18 9.09
CA ASN A 118 -11.18 -9.19 8.04
C ASN A 118 -11.81 -8.76 6.70
N GLN A 119 -12.43 -7.58 6.64
CA GLN A 119 -13.07 -7.05 5.44
C GLN A 119 -12.05 -6.44 4.48
N TYR A 120 -12.41 -6.47 3.19
CA TYR A 120 -11.66 -5.78 2.15
C TYR A 120 -12.08 -4.32 2.13
N GLU A 121 -11.11 -3.43 2.31
CA GLU A 121 -11.27 -2.00 2.05
C GLU A 121 -10.99 -1.72 0.58
N PHE A 122 -12.01 -1.27 -0.14
CA PHE A 122 -11.86 -0.79 -1.51
C PHE A 122 -11.75 0.72 -1.52
N THR A 123 -10.74 1.24 -2.21
CA THR A 123 -10.46 2.66 -2.37
C THR A 123 -10.27 2.97 -3.86
N PRO A 124 -11.32 3.42 -4.57
CA PRO A 124 -11.15 4.07 -5.86
C PRO A 124 -10.42 5.40 -5.70
N MET A 125 -9.47 5.66 -6.59
CA MET A 125 -8.62 6.84 -6.61
C MET A 125 -8.43 7.31 -8.05
N LEU A 126 -8.35 8.62 -8.23
CA LEU A 126 -7.90 9.24 -9.46
C LEU A 126 -6.46 9.71 -9.24
N ARG A 127 -5.59 9.28 -10.14
CA ARG A 127 -4.19 9.68 -10.17
C ARG A 127 -3.94 10.49 -11.43
N VAL A 128 -3.27 11.62 -11.32
CA VAL A 128 -2.83 12.43 -12.45
C VAL A 128 -1.32 12.58 -12.36
N ILE A 129 -0.64 12.14 -13.40
CA ILE A 129 0.80 12.33 -13.57
C ILE A 129 1.00 13.33 -14.69
N HIS A 130 1.68 14.44 -14.42
CA HIS A 130 1.99 15.42 -15.43
C HIS A 130 3.38 16.00 -15.18
N ASN A 131 4.35 15.58 -16.00
CA ASN A 131 5.74 16.01 -15.94
C ASN A 131 6.38 15.81 -14.54
N ARG A 132 6.37 16.84 -13.71
CA ARG A 132 6.94 16.85 -12.35
C ARG A 132 5.92 16.63 -11.24
N TYR A 133 4.64 16.67 -11.58
CA TYR A 133 3.55 16.59 -10.63
C TYR A 133 2.95 15.18 -10.64
N PHE A 134 2.85 14.60 -9.45
CA PHE A 134 2.08 13.40 -9.19
C PHE A 134 1.03 13.75 -8.16
N VAL A 135 -0.24 13.61 -8.53
CA VAL A 135 -1.38 13.84 -7.65
C VAL A 135 -2.20 12.55 -7.63
N GLU A 136 -2.56 12.05 -6.47
CA GLU A 136 -3.49 10.94 -6.30
C GLU A 136 -4.50 11.29 -5.21
N ALA A 137 -5.78 11.20 -5.54
CA ALA A 137 -6.87 11.50 -4.62
C ALA A 137 -7.98 10.45 -4.74
N GLY A 138 -8.54 10.02 -3.62
CA GLY A 138 -9.68 9.12 -3.61
C GLY A 138 -10.30 8.96 -2.23
N ALA A 139 -11.29 8.09 -2.14
CA ALA A 139 -12.00 7.82 -0.89
C ALA A 139 -12.25 6.32 -0.79
N ASN A 140 -12.09 5.75 0.40
CA ASN A 140 -12.52 4.37 0.62
C ASN A 140 -14.06 4.31 0.76
N LEU A 141 -14.62 3.11 0.65
CA LEU A 141 -16.07 2.89 0.81
C LEU A 141 -16.61 3.29 2.19
N SER A 142 -15.73 3.47 3.18
CA SER A 142 -16.05 3.95 4.52
C SER A 142 -15.98 5.48 4.66
N GLY A 143 -15.73 6.21 3.57
CA GLY A 143 -15.68 7.69 3.54
C GLY A 143 -14.35 8.30 3.98
N GLN A 144 -13.29 7.50 4.19
CA GLN A 144 -11.96 8.01 4.51
C GLN A 144 -11.26 8.47 3.23
N LEU A 145 -10.92 9.76 3.19
CA LEU A 145 -10.19 10.37 2.09
C LEU A 145 -8.72 9.96 2.11
N ARG A 146 -8.18 9.66 0.94
CA ARG A 146 -6.75 9.47 0.68
C ARG A 146 -6.29 10.53 -0.31
N PHE A 147 -5.21 11.22 0.04
CA PHE A 147 -4.58 12.20 -0.83
C PHE A 147 -3.07 12.00 -0.78
N ASN A 148 -2.44 12.04 -1.95
CA ASN A 148 -1.00 11.97 -2.12
C ASN A 148 -0.57 12.99 -3.18
N PHE A 149 0.44 13.77 -2.85
CA PHE A 149 1.06 14.73 -3.73
C PHE A 149 2.57 14.54 -3.70
N MET A 150 3.18 14.39 -4.86
CA MET A 150 4.62 14.31 -5.02
C MET A 150 5.08 15.25 -6.13
N TYR A 151 6.19 15.92 -5.88
CA TYR A 151 6.84 16.84 -6.80
C TYR A 151 8.29 16.40 -7.01
N ASN A 152 8.67 16.15 -8.26
CA ASN A 152 10.05 15.80 -8.65
C ASN A 152 10.77 17.05 -9.19
N TYR A 153 11.90 17.41 -8.58
CA TYR A 153 12.72 18.58 -8.97
C TYR A 153 13.89 18.21 -9.88
#